data_AF-A0A4V3HTR0-F1
#
_entry.id   AF-A0A4V3HTR0-F1
#
_cell.length_a   1.000
_cell.length_b   1.000
_cell.length_c   1.000
_cell.angle_alpha   90.00
_cell.angle_beta   90.00
_cell.angle_gamma   90.00
#
_symmetry.space_group_name_H-M   'P 1'
#
loop_
_entity.id
_entity.type
_entity.pdbx_description
1 polymer ?
#
loop_
_entity_poly.entity_id
_entity_poly.type
_entity_poly.pdbx_seq_one_letter_code
_entity_poly.pdbx_strand_id
1 'polypeptide(L)'
;MLNNHALAESVALRTHGHVTIPLPEDDATSFLIVMSMIHGKEAIVPEQVSLRMLSRLATVVDKFDFHEAVQVQMEKWISYLYRSMPTFLNHDLTSWIWISYVFRMSEAFKTLTAIAQRQSKGPIDAPELISYEVPLPTSIVDAISSRRLRAISRIQSTLELEWQRSRPLMNTSPVVAPQVDLDIDKAFRFGMVCHLSAALGIPIGEDAAEDAATFEGVSFQDLSMQIRSLKVDQWRASDGDPSPVVYTSPLQMFTSQLMTLTSKKPPAQQGIGEALRMVVEELEAEEWGLRLEDARM
;
A
#
# COMPACT_ATOMS: atom_id res chain seq x y z
N MET A 1 34.16 26.10 19.74
CA MET A 1 33.05 25.26 20.22
C MET A 1 33.41 24.25 21.32
N LEU A 2 34.65 24.16 21.84
CA LEU A 2 35.02 23.22 22.93
C LEU A 2 35.50 23.89 24.24
N ASN A 3 35.22 25.18 24.44
CA ASN A 3 35.57 25.89 25.69
C ASN A 3 34.43 25.94 26.71
N ASN A 4 33.34 25.20 26.48
CA ASN A 4 32.19 25.23 27.37
C ASN A 4 32.35 24.20 28.49
N HIS A 5 32.55 24.65 29.73
CA HIS A 5 32.84 23.80 30.90
C HIS A 5 31.68 22.88 31.33
N ALA A 6 30.51 23.01 30.70
CA ALA A 6 29.31 22.26 31.03
C ALA A 6 29.20 20.88 30.35
N LEU A 7 29.96 20.63 29.27
CA LEU A 7 29.89 19.37 28.52
C LEU A 7 30.91 18.36 29.04
N ALA A 8 30.45 17.13 29.30
CA ALA A 8 31.30 16.05 29.82
C ALA A 8 32.47 15.73 28.89
N GLU A 9 32.26 15.82 27.56
CA GLU A 9 33.31 15.60 26.57
C GLU A 9 34.42 16.65 26.65
N SER A 10 34.07 17.90 26.93
CA SER A 10 35.05 18.99 27.01
C SER A 10 35.90 18.88 28.28
N VAL A 11 35.30 18.40 29.38
CA VAL A 11 36.03 18.10 30.61
C VAL A 11 36.97 16.92 30.38
N ALA A 12 36.47 15.82 29.81
CA ALA A 12 37.28 14.64 29.51
C ALA A 12 38.48 14.97 28.61
N LEU A 13 38.26 15.76 27.55
CA LEU A 13 39.31 16.20 26.63
C LEU A 13 40.40 17.03 27.35
N ARG A 14 40.01 17.95 28.23
CA ARG A 14 40.97 18.76 29.01
C ARG A 14 41.76 17.92 30.01
N THR A 15 41.11 16.97 30.67
CA THR A 15 41.74 16.16 31.73
C THR A 15 42.68 15.09 31.16
N HIS A 16 42.28 14.41 30.08
CA HIS A 16 43.01 13.24 29.57
C HIS A 16 43.75 13.51 28.25
N GLY A 17 43.62 14.71 27.68
CA GLY A 17 44.18 15.07 26.36
C GLY A 17 43.47 14.42 25.17
N HIS A 18 42.47 13.57 25.42
CA HIS A 18 41.64 12.92 24.42
C HIS A 18 40.24 12.69 24.98
N VAL A 19 39.28 12.46 24.09
CA VAL A 19 37.91 12.06 24.45
C VAL A 19 37.50 10.90 23.56
N THR A 20 36.86 9.89 24.15
CA THR A 20 36.26 8.76 23.42
C THR A 20 34.76 8.97 23.36
N ILE A 21 34.23 9.08 22.15
CA ILE A 21 32.78 9.20 21.91
C ILE A 21 32.30 7.84 21.37
N PRO A 22 31.56 7.05 22.16
CA PRO A 22 31.04 5.77 21.69
C PRO A 22 29.91 6.01 20.67
N LEU A 23 29.98 5.30 19.54
CA LEU A 23 28.98 5.32 18.48
C LEU A 23 28.49 3.88 18.19
N PRO A 24 27.81 3.22 19.15
CA PRO A 24 27.49 1.79 19.07
C PRO A 24 26.46 1.43 18.00
N GLU A 25 25.66 2.42 17.57
CA GLU A 25 24.59 2.23 16.58
C GLU A 25 25.06 2.47 15.14
N ASP A 26 26.26 3.02 14.95
CA ASP A 26 26.75 3.44 13.64
C ASP A 26 27.60 2.36 12.98
N ASP A 27 27.34 2.07 11.70
CA ASP A 27 28.15 1.16 10.91
C ASP A 27 29.55 1.75 10.68
N ALA A 28 30.55 1.16 11.34
CA ALA A 28 31.93 1.67 11.36
C ALA A 28 32.53 1.84 9.95
N THR A 29 32.19 0.95 9.02
CA THR A 29 32.66 1.02 7.64
C THR A 29 32.06 2.22 6.91
N SER A 30 30.74 2.41 7.00
CA SER A 30 30.03 3.52 6.38
C SER A 30 30.51 4.86 6.94
N PHE A 31 30.69 4.94 8.27
CA PHE A 31 31.22 6.12 8.94
C PHE A 31 32.66 6.44 8.49
N LEU A 32 33.54 5.44 8.38
CA LEU A 32 34.91 5.63 7.90
C LEU A 32 34.94 6.14 6.46
N ILE A 33 34.07 5.65 5.58
CA ILE A 33 33.97 6.12 4.18
C ILE A 33 33.56 7.59 4.14
N VAL A 34 32.52 7.98 4.91
CA VAL A 34 32.07 9.38 4.99
C VAL A 34 33.15 10.29 5.55
N MET A 35 33.81 9.89 6.64
CA MET A 35 34.93 10.64 7.20
C MET A 35 36.11 10.75 6.23
N SER A 36 36.39 9.70 5.46
CA SER A 36 37.45 9.73 4.45
C SER A 36 37.14 10.74 3.33
N MET A 37 35.88 10.87 2.92
CA MET A 37 35.45 11.91 1.98
C MET A 37 35.64 13.32 2.59
N ILE A 38 35.16 13.54 3.81
CA ILE A 38 35.28 14.83 4.52
C ILE A 38 36.76 15.25 4.67
N HIS A 39 37.65 14.31 4.94
CA HIS A 39 39.08 14.56 5.12
C HIS A 39 39.91 14.51 3.82
N GLY A 40 39.28 14.34 2.65
CA GLY A 40 39.98 14.29 1.35
C GLY A 40 40.88 13.06 1.17
N LYS A 41 40.60 11.96 1.87
CA LYS A 41 41.35 10.69 1.77
C LYS A 41 40.76 9.81 0.67
N GLU A 42 40.84 10.28 -0.57
CA GLU A 42 40.19 9.64 -1.74
C GLU A 42 40.62 8.19 -1.97
N ALA A 43 41.87 7.83 -1.62
CA ALA A 43 42.37 6.46 -1.79
C ALA A 43 41.60 5.39 -1.01
N ILE A 44 40.84 5.79 0.02
CA ILE A 44 39.99 4.90 0.83
C ILE A 44 38.55 4.85 0.28
N VAL A 45 38.13 5.88 -0.46
CA VAL A 45 36.76 6.03 -0.95
C VAL A 45 36.56 5.07 -2.14
N PRO A 46 35.61 4.12 -2.06
CA PRO A 46 35.42 3.14 -3.12
C PRO A 46 34.87 3.79 -4.40
N GLU A 47 35.31 3.30 -5.56
CA GLU A 47 34.81 3.80 -6.84
C GLU A 47 33.32 3.48 -7.05
N GLN A 48 32.89 2.30 -6.59
CA GLN A 48 31.51 1.81 -6.67
C GLN A 48 31.10 1.19 -5.33
N VAL A 49 29.81 1.27 -5.02
CA VAL A 49 29.21 0.67 -3.81
C VAL A 49 27.98 -0.13 -4.18
N SER A 50 27.63 -1.11 -3.35
CA SER A 50 26.36 -1.83 -3.46
C SER A 50 25.20 -0.97 -2.94
N LEU A 51 23.96 -1.31 -3.30
CA LEU A 51 22.76 -0.64 -2.76
C LEU A 51 22.71 -0.71 -1.23
N ARG A 52 23.09 -1.85 -0.64
CA ARG A 52 23.23 -2.01 0.81
C ARG A 52 24.17 -0.98 1.43
N MET A 53 25.36 -0.82 0.84
CA MET A 53 26.34 0.15 1.35
C MET A 53 25.84 1.58 1.14
N LEU A 54 25.25 1.90 -0.01
CA LEU A 54 24.68 3.22 -0.27
C LEU A 54 23.56 3.59 0.73
N SER A 55 22.72 2.62 1.10
CA SER A 55 21.65 2.82 2.07
C SER A 55 22.18 3.12 3.48
N ARG A 56 23.24 2.41 3.90
CA ARG A 56 23.92 2.67 5.18
C ARG A 56 24.65 4.01 5.19
N LEU A 57 25.27 4.37 4.07
CA LEU A 57 25.87 5.68 3.91
C LEU A 57 24.83 6.80 3.99
N ALA A 58 23.65 6.62 3.37
CA ALA A 58 22.53 7.56 3.49
C ALA A 58 22.12 7.75 4.97
N THR A 59 22.07 6.68 5.76
CA THR A 59 21.80 6.76 7.21
C THR A 59 22.82 7.60 7.96
N VAL A 60 24.12 7.39 7.71
CA VAL A 60 25.18 8.20 8.34
C VAL A 60 25.09 9.66 7.91
N VAL A 61 24.84 9.92 6.63
CA VAL A 61 24.76 11.27 6.08
C VAL A 61 23.60 12.05 6.68
N ASP A 62 22.42 11.43 6.79
CA ASP A 62 21.23 12.04 7.37
C ASP A 62 21.41 12.29 8.88
N LYS A 63 21.90 11.28 9.63
CA LYS A 63 22.09 11.36 11.09
C LYS A 63 23.05 12.46 11.52
N PHE A 64 24.11 12.70 10.77
CA PHE A 64 25.17 13.67 11.12
C PHE A 64 25.18 14.93 10.25
N ASP A 65 24.18 15.09 9.37
CA ASP A 65 24.04 16.21 8.45
C ASP A 65 25.27 16.47 7.56
N PHE A 66 25.82 15.41 6.96
CA PHE A 66 27.00 15.50 6.10
C PHE A 66 26.68 15.67 4.61
N HIS A 67 25.47 16.09 4.27
CA HIS A 67 24.94 16.13 2.90
C HIS A 67 25.90 16.84 1.92
N GLU A 68 26.36 18.04 2.25
CA GLU A 68 27.21 18.87 1.38
C GLU A 68 28.58 18.22 1.12
N ALA A 69 29.17 17.59 2.14
CA ALA A 69 30.53 17.05 2.06
C ALA A 69 30.63 15.79 1.18
N VAL A 70 29.52 15.06 1.00
CA VAL A 70 29.50 13.79 0.27
C VAL A 70 28.79 13.86 -1.07
N GLN A 71 28.14 14.99 -1.38
CA GLN A 71 27.18 15.12 -2.48
C GLN A 71 27.72 14.57 -3.81
N VAL A 72 28.90 15.04 -4.23
CA VAL A 72 29.50 14.67 -5.53
C VAL A 72 29.73 13.16 -5.64
N GLN A 73 30.22 12.53 -4.57
CA GLN A 73 30.50 11.10 -4.58
C GLN A 73 29.21 10.28 -4.52
N MET A 74 28.19 10.74 -3.79
CA MET A 74 26.89 10.08 -3.71
C MET A 74 26.17 10.12 -5.06
N GLU A 75 26.16 11.27 -5.74
CA GLU A 75 25.61 11.39 -7.10
C GLU A 75 26.27 10.40 -8.07
N LYS A 76 27.60 10.25 -7.98
CA LYS A 76 28.34 9.26 -8.79
C LYS A 76 27.87 7.83 -8.49
N TRP A 77 27.80 7.42 -7.23
CA TRP A 77 27.33 6.06 -6.87
C TRP A 77 25.86 5.82 -7.24
N ILE A 78 24.98 6.80 -7.05
CA ILE A 78 23.59 6.75 -7.46
C ILE A 78 23.51 6.55 -8.98
N SER A 79 24.34 7.24 -9.77
CA SER A 79 24.34 7.10 -11.24
C SER A 79 24.66 5.66 -11.71
N TYR A 80 25.55 4.95 -11.00
CA TYR A 80 25.86 3.55 -11.30
C TYR A 80 24.72 2.60 -10.96
N LEU A 81 24.01 2.87 -9.87
CA LEU A 81 22.91 2.05 -9.38
C LEU A 81 21.56 2.44 -9.98
N TYR A 82 21.45 3.56 -10.67
CA TYR A 82 20.17 4.09 -11.16
C TYR A 82 19.36 3.09 -11.99
N ARG A 83 20.05 2.24 -12.77
CA ARG A 83 19.40 1.19 -13.59
C ARG A 83 18.74 0.08 -12.78
N SER A 84 19.14 -0.11 -11.52
CA SER A 84 18.53 -1.08 -10.61
C SER A 84 17.42 -0.45 -9.75
N MET A 85 17.00 0.79 -10.03
CA MET A 85 15.87 1.41 -9.35
C MET A 85 14.59 0.59 -9.62
N PRO A 86 13.84 0.21 -8.58
CA PRO A 86 12.63 -0.60 -8.73
C PRO A 86 11.54 0.09 -9.56
N THR A 87 10.92 -0.68 -10.44
CA THR A 87 9.71 -0.28 -11.19
C THR A 87 8.44 -0.95 -10.65
N PHE A 88 8.60 -1.85 -9.68
CA PHE A 88 7.54 -2.57 -8.98
C PHE A 88 7.99 -2.83 -7.53
N LEU A 89 7.05 -3.25 -6.69
CA LEU A 89 7.30 -3.57 -5.28
C LEU A 89 8.26 -4.75 -5.15
N ASN A 90 9.43 -4.49 -4.58
CA ASN A 90 10.43 -5.49 -4.29
C ASN A 90 11.19 -5.12 -3.01
N HIS A 91 12.09 -6.00 -2.57
CA HIS A 91 12.90 -5.80 -1.37
C HIS A 91 13.80 -4.55 -1.41
N ASP A 92 14.17 -4.07 -2.60
CA ASP A 92 15.03 -2.90 -2.75
C ASP A 92 14.25 -1.57 -2.70
N LEU A 93 12.92 -1.61 -2.80
CA LEU A 93 12.07 -0.41 -2.88
C LEU A 93 12.25 0.49 -1.66
N THR A 94 12.22 -0.08 -0.45
CA THR A 94 12.37 0.66 0.82
C THR A 94 13.73 1.36 0.90
N SER A 95 14.78 0.69 0.42
CA SER A 95 16.14 1.24 0.35
C SER A 95 16.22 2.44 -0.60
N TRP A 96 15.59 2.34 -1.76
CA TRP A 96 15.54 3.45 -2.71
C TRP A 96 14.65 4.61 -2.25
N ILE A 97 13.54 4.33 -1.55
CA ILE A 97 12.73 5.38 -0.89
C ILE A 97 13.60 6.13 0.11
N TRP A 98 14.37 5.41 0.94
CA TRP A 98 15.29 6.01 1.90
C TRP A 98 16.37 6.88 1.22
N ILE A 99 17.07 6.34 0.23
CA ILE A 99 18.10 7.07 -0.52
C ILE A 99 17.53 8.32 -1.18
N SER A 100 16.38 8.19 -1.87
CA SER A 100 15.74 9.33 -2.54
C SER A 100 15.22 10.39 -1.58
N TYR A 101 14.81 9.99 -0.37
CA TYR A 101 14.43 10.90 0.71
C TYR A 101 15.62 11.70 1.25
N VAL A 102 16.72 11.03 1.59
CA VAL A 102 17.94 11.65 2.15
C VAL A 102 18.57 12.60 1.13
N PHE A 103 18.82 12.11 -0.09
CA PHE A 103 19.50 12.87 -1.15
C PHE A 103 18.57 13.77 -1.98
N ARG A 104 17.34 14.00 -1.51
CA ARG A 104 16.38 14.95 -2.11
C ARG A 104 16.07 14.70 -3.59
N MET A 105 15.93 13.44 -3.96
CA MET A 105 15.60 13.04 -5.33
C MET A 105 14.07 13.05 -5.54
N SER A 106 13.46 14.23 -5.63
CA SER A 106 11.99 14.41 -5.60
C SER A 106 11.21 13.51 -6.56
N GLU A 107 11.61 13.42 -7.84
CA GLU A 107 10.92 12.61 -8.84
C GLU A 107 11.04 11.10 -8.57
N ALA A 108 12.22 10.65 -8.14
CA ALA A 108 12.43 9.26 -7.76
C ALA A 108 11.62 8.91 -6.51
N PHE A 109 11.66 9.76 -5.49
CA PHE A 109 10.91 9.59 -4.25
C PHE A 109 9.41 9.47 -4.52
N LYS A 110 8.85 10.38 -5.32
CA LYS A 110 7.45 10.34 -5.72
C LYS A 110 7.09 9.05 -6.46
N THR A 111 7.93 8.64 -7.42
CA THR A 111 7.70 7.42 -8.20
C THR A 111 7.73 6.17 -7.32
N LEU A 112 8.74 6.04 -6.46
CA LEU A 112 8.93 4.88 -5.59
C LEU A 112 7.83 4.77 -4.53
N THR A 113 7.43 5.90 -3.94
CA THR A 113 6.32 5.93 -2.99
C THR A 113 4.97 5.68 -3.68
N ALA A 114 4.80 6.06 -4.95
CA ALA A 114 3.61 5.70 -5.73
C ALA A 114 3.50 4.18 -5.94
N ILE A 115 4.62 3.52 -6.26
CA ILE A 115 4.69 2.06 -6.35
C ILE A 115 4.30 1.45 -5.00
N ALA A 116 4.90 1.92 -3.90
CA ALA A 116 4.59 1.45 -2.55
C ALA A 116 3.10 1.58 -2.22
N GLN A 117 2.49 2.74 -2.47
CA GLN A 117 1.08 3.00 -2.20
C GLN A 117 0.12 2.09 -3.00
N ARG A 118 0.46 1.79 -4.26
CA ARG A 118 -0.39 1.00 -5.16
C ARG A 118 -0.26 -0.51 -4.92
N GLN A 119 0.95 -0.98 -4.64
CA GLN A 119 1.30 -2.40 -4.69
C GLN A 119 1.46 -3.05 -3.31
N SER A 120 1.68 -2.25 -2.26
CA SER A 120 1.83 -2.81 -0.91
C SER A 120 0.56 -3.53 -0.45
N LYS A 121 0.76 -4.62 0.28
CA LYS A 121 -0.30 -5.45 0.87
C LYS A 121 -0.42 -5.24 2.38
N GLY A 122 0.37 -4.33 2.93
CA GLY A 122 0.53 -4.08 4.35
C GLY A 122 1.54 -2.95 4.56
N PRO A 123 1.98 -2.73 5.80
CA PRO A 123 3.03 -1.76 6.13
C PRO A 123 4.32 -2.05 5.37
N ILE A 124 4.98 -1.00 4.88
CA ILE A 124 6.20 -1.16 4.06
C ILE A 124 7.47 -1.40 4.88
N ASP A 125 7.39 -1.14 6.18
CA ASP A 125 8.42 -1.38 7.19
C ASP A 125 8.32 -2.78 7.82
N ALA A 126 7.38 -3.61 7.35
CA ALA A 126 7.28 -4.99 7.75
C ALA A 126 8.59 -5.76 7.45
N PRO A 127 8.98 -6.73 8.29
CA PRO A 127 10.26 -7.45 8.15
C PRO A 127 10.48 -8.11 6.79
N GLU A 128 9.40 -8.46 6.07
CA GLU A 128 9.47 -9.10 4.76
C GLU A 128 9.85 -8.14 3.63
N LEU A 129 9.64 -6.84 3.82
CA LEU A 129 9.81 -5.81 2.78
C LEU A 129 10.93 -4.80 3.11
N ILE A 130 11.21 -4.58 4.39
CA ILE A 130 12.29 -3.69 4.80
C ILE A 130 13.65 -4.35 4.54
N SER A 131 14.49 -3.68 3.75
CA SER A 131 15.83 -4.17 3.43
C SER A 131 16.89 -3.26 4.04
N TYR A 132 18.01 -3.88 4.41
CA TYR A 132 19.21 -3.22 4.94
C TYR A 132 19.00 -2.34 6.19
N GLU A 133 17.93 -2.60 6.95
CA GLU A 133 17.62 -1.89 8.21
C GLU A 133 17.55 -0.37 8.02
N VAL A 134 17.01 0.08 6.89
CA VAL A 134 16.89 1.51 6.59
C VAL A 134 15.93 2.20 7.58
N PRO A 135 16.32 3.33 8.19
CA PRO A 135 15.49 4.04 9.15
C PRO A 135 14.46 4.91 8.43
N LEU A 136 13.45 4.29 7.81
CA LEU A 136 12.38 5.03 7.17
C LEU A 136 11.58 5.84 8.21
N PRO A 137 11.41 7.16 8.02
CA PRO A 137 10.56 7.97 8.89
C PRO A 137 9.14 7.42 8.98
N THR A 138 8.60 7.33 10.18
CA THR A 138 7.23 6.86 10.43
C THR A 138 6.21 7.68 9.63
N SER A 139 6.44 8.98 9.47
CA SER A 139 5.58 9.86 8.64
C SER A 139 5.44 9.36 7.20
N ILE A 140 6.51 8.82 6.60
CA ILE A 140 6.50 8.28 5.24
C ILE A 140 5.73 6.96 5.20
N VAL A 141 6.01 6.06 6.15
CA VAL A 141 5.34 4.76 6.27
C VAL A 141 3.83 4.96 6.46
N ASP A 142 3.44 5.86 7.36
CA ASP A 142 2.05 6.18 7.67
C ASP A 142 1.35 6.85 6.50
N ALA A 143 2.02 7.77 5.79
CA ALA A 143 1.44 8.43 4.62
C ALA A 143 1.22 7.45 3.45
N ILE A 144 2.14 6.51 3.23
CA ILE A 144 1.97 5.44 2.25
C ILE A 144 0.79 4.55 2.63
N SER A 145 0.75 4.10 3.89
CA SER A 145 -0.32 3.24 4.41
C SER A 145 -1.68 3.94 4.34
N SER A 146 -1.77 5.18 4.80
CA SER A 146 -3.00 5.99 4.77
C SER A 146 -3.54 6.15 3.35
N ARG A 147 -2.65 6.38 2.37
CA ARG A 147 -3.06 6.50 0.97
C ARG A 147 -3.59 5.18 0.40
N ARG A 148 -2.92 4.06 0.71
CA ARG A 148 -3.39 2.71 0.35
C ARG A 148 -4.77 2.43 0.95
N LEU A 149 -4.91 2.60 2.27
CA LEU A 149 -6.15 2.35 3.00
C LEU A 149 -7.29 3.21 2.48
N ARG A 150 -7.05 4.48 2.17
CA ARG A 150 -8.06 5.38 1.57
C ARG A 150 -8.58 4.85 0.23
N ALA A 151 -7.70 4.38 -0.65
CA ALA A 151 -8.09 3.85 -1.94
C ALA A 151 -8.95 2.59 -1.80
N ILE A 152 -8.52 1.64 -0.96
CA ILE A 152 -9.26 0.40 -0.70
C ILE A 152 -10.61 0.70 -0.02
N SER A 153 -10.64 1.63 0.95
CA SER A 153 -11.85 2.04 1.64
C SER A 153 -12.89 2.67 0.70
N ARG A 154 -12.47 3.37 -0.35
CA ARG A 154 -13.39 3.89 -1.39
C ARG A 154 -14.05 2.77 -2.19
N ILE A 155 -13.29 1.72 -2.52
CA ILE A 155 -13.83 0.52 -3.18
C ILE A 155 -14.80 -0.19 -2.22
N GLN A 156 -14.42 -0.38 -0.96
CA GLN A 156 -15.28 -0.96 0.08
C GLN A 156 -16.57 -0.15 0.25
N SER A 157 -16.49 1.17 0.33
CA SER A 157 -17.67 2.04 0.46
C SER A 157 -18.63 1.87 -0.71
N THR A 158 -18.12 1.62 -1.92
CA THR A 158 -18.94 1.37 -3.10
C THR A 158 -19.69 0.05 -2.96
N LEU A 159 -19.03 -1.02 -2.48
CA LEU A 159 -19.67 -2.29 -2.19
C LEU A 159 -20.70 -2.17 -1.06
N GLU A 160 -20.36 -1.45 0.01
CA GLU A 160 -21.22 -1.25 1.17
C GLU A 160 -22.50 -0.48 0.79
N LEU A 161 -22.40 0.53 -0.07
CA LEU A 161 -23.57 1.25 -0.57
C LEU A 161 -24.52 0.34 -1.35
N GLU A 162 -24.00 -0.57 -2.18
CA GLU A 162 -24.81 -1.54 -2.92
C GLU A 162 -25.38 -2.65 -2.00
N TRP A 163 -24.64 -3.02 -0.96
CA TRP A 163 -25.11 -3.92 0.09
C TRP A 163 -26.30 -3.33 0.85
N GLN A 164 -26.19 -2.09 1.33
CA GLN A 164 -27.25 -1.38 2.04
C GLN A 164 -28.51 -1.19 1.18
N ARG A 165 -28.34 -0.92 -0.12
CA ARG A 165 -29.46 -0.78 -1.07
C ARG A 165 -30.23 -2.09 -1.28
N SER A 166 -29.56 -3.23 -1.18
CA SER A 166 -30.15 -4.56 -1.42
C SER A 166 -30.70 -5.24 -0.16
N ARG A 167 -30.27 -4.83 1.04
CA ARG A 167 -30.70 -5.35 2.36
C ARG A 167 -32.19 -5.23 2.76
N PRO A 168 -33.00 -4.21 2.38
CA PRO A 168 -34.27 -3.89 3.05
C PRO A 168 -35.42 -4.93 3.04
N LEU A 169 -35.27 -6.11 2.43
CA LEU A 169 -36.39 -7.06 2.24
C LEU A 169 -36.22 -8.41 2.94
N MET A 170 -35.07 -8.70 3.54
CA MET A 170 -34.96 -9.94 4.34
C MET A 170 -35.79 -9.90 5.64
N ASN A 171 -36.31 -8.73 6.04
CA ASN A 171 -36.98 -8.52 7.33
C ASN A 171 -38.46 -8.09 7.28
N THR A 172 -39.17 -8.10 6.14
CA THR A 172 -40.57 -7.62 6.10
C THR A 172 -41.57 -8.51 5.35
N SER A 173 -42.48 -9.16 6.11
CA SER A 173 -43.91 -9.49 5.84
C SER A 173 -44.34 -10.22 4.54
N PRO A 174 -45.55 -10.86 4.49
CA PRO A 174 -45.90 -11.81 3.44
C PRO A 174 -46.08 -11.14 2.08
N VAL A 175 -45.44 -11.76 1.09
CA VAL A 175 -45.29 -11.30 -0.29
C VAL A 175 -46.61 -11.29 -1.06
N VAL A 176 -46.98 -10.15 -1.68
CA VAL A 176 -48.09 -10.02 -2.63
C VAL A 176 -47.53 -9.91 -4.07
N ALA A 177 -48.22 -10.50 -5.05
CA ALA A 177 -47.71 -10.81 -6.40
C ALA A 177 -46.97 -9.72 -7.22
N PRO A 178 -47.17 -8.38 -7.08
CA PRO A 178 -46.31 -7.40 -7.77
C PRO A 178 -44.97 -7.15 -7.08
N GLN A 179 -44.78 -7.60 -5.83
CA GLN A 179 -43.54 -7.42 -5.06
C GLN A 179 -42.51 -8.51 -5.36
N VAL A 180 -42.97 -9.69 -5.82
CA VAL A 180 -42.13 -10.88 -6.09
C VAL A 180 -40.95 -10.55 -7.02
N ASP A 181 -41.19 -9.93 -8.18
CA ASP A 181 -40.13 -9.62 -9.17
C ASP A 181 -39.10 -8.61 -8.64
N LEU A 182 -39.54 -7.64 -7.82
CA LEU A 182 -38.66 -6.63 -7.22
C LEU A 182 -37.79 -7.23 -6.10
N ASP A 183 -38.32 -8.20 -5.37
CA ASP A 183 -37.63 -8.87 -4.27
C ASP A 183 -36.53 -9.82 -4.78
N ILE A 184 -36.73 -10.43 -5.94
CA ILE A 184 -35.76 -11.34 -6.58
C ILE A 184 -34.54 -10.58 -7.12
N ASP A 185 -34.74 -9.46 -7.83
CA ASP A 185 -33.64 -8.62 -8.32
C ASP A 185 -32.76 -8.12 -7.17
N LYS A 186 -33.38 -7.74 -6.05
CA LYS A 186 -32.67 -7.29 -4.85
C LYS A 186 -31.93 -8.43 -4.14
N ALA A 187 -32.53 -9.61 -4.01
CA ALA A 187 -31.87 -10.79 -3.45
C ALA A 187 -30.67 -11.24 -4.30
N PHE A 188 -30.81 -11.21 -5.63
CA PHE A 188 -29.71 -11.50 -6.56
C PHE A 188 -28.56 -10.49 -6.40
N ARG A 189 -28.87 -9.19 -6.34
CA ARG A 189 -27.87 -8.14 -6.10
C ARG A 189 -27.15 -8.32 -4.78
N PHE A 190 -27.88 -8.63 -3.72
CA PHE A 190 -27.28 -8.90 -2.41
C PHE A 190 -26.27 -10.06 -2.50
N GLY A 191 -26.67 -11.19 -3.09
CA GLY A 191 -25.79 -12.34 -3.30
C GLY A 191 -24.55 -12.00 -4.13
N MET A 192 -24.72 -11.20 -5.19
CA MET A 192 -23.63 -10.72 -6.02
C MET A 192 -22.65 -9.83 -5.23
N VAL A 193 -23.15 -8.86 -4.46
CA VAL A 193 -22.32 -7.96 -3.64
C VAL A 193 -21.52 -8.76 -2.61
N CYS A 194 -22.15 -9.70 -1.92
CA CYS A 194 -21.47 -10.58 -0.96
C CYS A 194 -20.41 -11.46 -1.63
N HIS A 195 -20.69 -12.00 -2.83
CA HIS A 195 -19.71 -12.77 -3.60
C HIS A 195 -18.50 -11.90 -4.00
N LEU A 196 -18.76 -10.67 -4.47
CA LEU A 196 -17.71 -9.73 -4.85
C LEU A 196 -16.85 -9.30 -3.66
N SER A 197 -17.46 -9.00 -2.52
CA SER A 197 -16.75 -8.73 -1.26
C SER A 197 -15.79 -9.86 -0.90
N ALA A 198 -16.26 -11.11 -0.91
CA ALA A 198 -15.44 -12.28 -0.62
C ALA A 198 -14.33 -12.49 -1.66
N ALA A 199 -14.64 -12.33 -2.95
CA ALA A 199 -13.66 -12.52 -4.03
C ALA A 199 -12.55 -11.46 -4.01
N LEU A 200 -12.87 -10.22 -3.64
CA LEU A 200 -11.92 -9.12 -3.53
C LEU A 200 -11.18 -9.09 -2.18
N GLY A 201 -11.60 -9.92 -1.20
CA GLY A 201 -11.04 -9.88 0.15
C GLY A 201 -11.36 -8.58 0.91
N ILE A 202 -12.45 -7.91 0.54
CA ILE A 202 -12.90 -6.65 1.15
C ILE A 202 -14.18 -6.94 1.93
N PRO A 203 -14.14 -7.06 3.26
CA PRO A 203 -15.34 -7.35 4.04
C PRO A 203 -16.33 -6.18 4.02
N ILE A 204 -17.62 -6.50 4.11
CA ILE A 204 -18.75 -5.58 4.10
C ILE A 204 -19.79 -6.01 5.14
N GLY A 205 -20.71 -5.12 5.50
CA GLY A 205 -21.79 -5.39 6.44
C GLY A 205 -21.37 -5.31 7.92
N GLU A 206 -22.29 -5.74 8.80
CA GLU A 206 -22.18 -5.55 10.26
C GLU A 206 -21.09 -6.42 10.92
N ASP A 207 -20.70 -7.52 10.27
CA ASP A 207 -19.64 -8.42 10.74
C ASP A 207 -18.25 -8.08 10.18
N ALA A 208 -18.10 -6.96 9.45
CA ALA A 208 -16.79 -6.47 9.03
C ALA A 208 -16.01 -6.06 10.29
N ALA A 209 -15.19 -6.98 10.81
CA ALA A 209 -14.40 -6.80 12.02
C ALA A 209 -13.52 -5.54 11.95
N GLU A 210 -13.28 -4.88 13.08
CA GLU A 210 -12.40 -3.70 13.15
C GLU A 210 -10.99 -3.99 12.59
N ASP A 211 -10.48 -5.21 12.74
CA ASP A 211 -9.20 -5.67 12.18
C ASP A 211 -9.16 -5.63 10.64
N ALA A 212 -10.33 -5.70 9.98
CA ALA A 212 -10.44 -5.56 8.53
C ALA A 212 -10.13 -4.14 8.02
N ALA A 213 -10.11 -3.13 8.89
CA ALA A 213 -9.76 -1.76 8.52
C ALA A 213 -8.33 -1.65 7.98
N THR A 214 -7.46 -2.62 8.30
CA THR A 214 -6.06 -2.65 7.86
C THR A 214 -5.89 -3.21 6.45
N PHE A 215 -6.88 -3.92 5.90
CA PHE A 215 -6.84 -4.59 4.60
C PHE A 215 -5.50 -5.34 4.36
N GLU A 216 -5.05 -6.11 5.35
CA GLU A 216 -3.81 -6.88 5.24
C GLU A 216 -3.91 -7.94 4.14
N GLY A 217 -2.86 -8.10 3.33
CA GLY A 217 -2.84 -8.97 2.17
C GLY A 217 -3.43 -8.35 0.90
N VAL A 218 -4.10 -7.19 0.99
CA VAL A 218 -4.81 -6.57 -0.14
C VAL A 218 -4.06 -5.33 -0.65
N SER A 219 -3.76 -5.32 -1.96
CA SER A 219 -3.18 -4.16 -2.64
C SER A 219 -4.21 -3.50 -3.57
N PHE A 220 -4.08 -2.19 -3.78
CA PHE A 220 -4.95 -1.46 -4.71
C PHE A 220 -4.75 -1.97 -6.15
N GLN A 221 -3.51 -2.27 -6.56
CA GLN A 221 -3.22 -2.76 -7.90
C GLN A 221 -3.90 -4.11 -8.16
N ASP A 222 -3.83 -5.05 -7.20
CA ASP A 222 -4.50 -6.35 -7.34
C ASP A 222 -6.01 -6.18 -7.45
N LEU A 223 -6.61 -5.31 -6.63
CA LEU A 223 -8.04 -5.01 -6.70
C LEU A 223 -8.44 -4.40 -8.04
N SER A 224 -7.68 -3.43 -8.56
CA SER A 224 -7.95 -2.85 -9.88
C SER A 224 -7.95 -3.93 -10.97
N MET A 225 -6.91 -4.79 -10.99
CA MET A 225 -6.81 -5.89 -11.95
C MET A 225 -7.98 -6.88 -11.81
N GLN A 226 -8.31 -7.27 -10.58
CA GLN A 226 -9.43 -8.16 -10.30
C GLN A 226 -10.74 -7.55 -10.79
N ILE A 227 -11.07 -6.32 -10.40
CA ILE A 227 -12.30 -5.61 -10.79
C ILE A 227 -12.44 -5.51 -12.31
N ARG A 228 -11.35 -5.21 -13.03
CA ARG A 228 -11.35 -5.16 -14.50
C ARG A 228 -11.54 -6.54 -15.14
N SER A 229 -11.05 -7.60 -14.50
CA SER A 229 -11.21 -8.99 -14.98
C SER A 229 -12.61 -9.56 -14.72
N LEU A 230 -13.37 -8.96 -13.79
CA LEU A 230 -14.69 -9.46 -13.43
C LEU A 230 -15.67 -9.29 -14.58
N LYS A 231 -16.33 -10.40 -14.92
CA LYS A 231 -17.40 -10.46 -15.91
C LYS A 231 -18.77 -10.21 -15.26
N VAL A 232 -18.88 -9.24 -14.35
CA VAL A 232 -20.11 -8.96 -13.57
C VAL A 232 -21.33 -8.78 -14.48
N ASP A 233 -21.14 -8.14 -15.63
CA ASP A 233 -22.19 -7.80 -16.60
C ASP A 233 -22.72 -9.01 -17.39
N GLN A 234 -22.05 -10.16 -17.27
CA GLN A 234 -22.46 -11.41 -17.90
C GLN A 234 -23.38 -12.26 -17.00
N TRP A 235 -23.53 -11.88 -15.74
CA TRP A 235 -24.35 -12.62 -14.79
C TRP A 235 -25.81 -12.27 -15.07
N ARG A 236 -26.58 -13.29 -15.47
CA ARG A 236 -28.01 -13.16 -15.77
C ARG A 236 -28.79 -14.21 -14.99
N ALA A 237 -29.95 -13.83 -14.47
CA ALA A 237 -30.98 -14.80 -14.13
C ALA A 237 -31.44 -15.49 -15.43
N SER A 238 -31.54 -16.83 -15.41
CA SER A 238 -31.93 -17.64 -16.58
C SER A 238 -33.39 -18.05 -16.46
N ASP A 239 -34.13 -18.04 -17.58
CA ASP A 239 -35.55 -18.45 -17.69
C ASP A 239 -35.74 -19.99 -17.81
N GLY A 240 -34.71 -20.78 -17.49
CA GLY A 240 -34.79 -22.24 -17.61
C GLY A 240 -35.85 -22.82 -16.69
N ASP A 241 -36.76 -23.64 -17.23
CA ASP A 241 -37.75 -24.39 -16.45
C ASP A 241 -37.01 -25.18 -15.34
N PRO A 242 -37.32 -24.99 -14.04
CA PRO A 242 -36.69 -25.78 -13.00
C PRO A 242 -37.11 -27.22 -13.21
N SER A 243 -36.24 -28.01 -13.86
CA SER A 243 -36.29 -29.46 -13.73
C SER A 243 -36.44 -29.75 -12.24
N PRO A 244 -37.33 -30.66 -11.79
CA PRO A 244 -37.66 -30.80 -10.38
C PRO A 244 -36.40 -31.21 -9.62
N VAL A 245 -35.71 -30.23 -9.03
CA VAL A 245 -34.51 -30.48 -8.24
C VAL A 245 -35.00 -30.84 -6.84
N VAL A 246 -34.95 -32.12 -6.53
CA VAL A 246 -35.18 -32.60 -5.16
C VAL A 246 -33.98 -32.16 -4.32
N TYR A 247 -34.20 -31.19 -3.44
CA TYR A 247 -33.16 -30.71 -2.53
C TYR A 247 -33.00 -31.66 -1.36
N THR A 248 -31.80 -32.19 -1.18
CA THR A 248 -31.48 -33.10 -0.07
C THR A 248 -30.78 -32.37 1.09
N SER A 249 -30.44 -31.08 0.92
CA SER A 249 -29.86 -30.26 1.99
C SER A 249 -30.19 -28.76 1.84
N PRO A 250 -30.18 -27.99 2.95
CA PRO A 250 -30.37 -26.53 2.93
C PRO A 250 -29.32 -25.78 2.09
N LEU A 251 -28.10 -26.30 2.01
CA LEU A 251 -27.01 -25.76 1.19
C LEU A 251 -27.30 -25.91 -0.32
N GLN A 252 -27.89 -27.04 -0.73
CA GLN A 252 -28.29 -27.25 -2.12
C GLN A 252 -29.40 -26.26 -2.55
N MET A 253 -30.35 -25.99 -1.64
CA MET A 253 -31.43 -25.03 -1.86
C MET A 253 -30.91 -23.60 -2.09
N PHE A 254 -29.89 -23.17 -1.35
CA PHE A 254 -29.26 -21.86 -1.52
C PHE A 254 -28.53 -21.72 -2.86
N THR A 255 -27.86 -22.79 -3.32
CA THR A 255 -27.15 -22.78 -4.62
C THR A 255 -28.06 -22.87 -5.84
N SER A 256 -29.26 -23.44 -5.69
CA SER A 256 -30.17 -23.71 -6.82
C SER A 256 -31.25 -22.66 -7.03
N GLN A 257 -31.72 -21.98 -5.97
CA GLN A 257 -32.70 -20.90 -6.10
C GLN A 257 -32.15 -19.68 -6.84
N LEU A 258 -30.83 -19.58 -6.97
CA LEU A 258 -30.14 -18.60 -7.81
C LEU A 258 -30.39 -18.79 -9.32
N MET A 259 -30.94 -19.94 -9.76
CA MET A 259 -31.04 -20.28 -11.19
C MET A 259 -32.43 -20.19 -11.82
N THR A 260 -33.51 -20.02 -11.06
CA THR A 260 -34.84 -19.93 -11.65
C THR A 260 -35.64 -18.90 -10.91
N LEU A 261 -35.91 -17.74 -11.52
CA LEU A 261 -37.02 -16.84 -11.17
C LEU A 261 -37.11 -15.66 -12.19
N THR A 262 -38.21 -15.71 -12.96
CA THR A 262 -39.00 -14.71 -13.73
C THR A 262 -38.37 -13.76 -14.77
N SER A 263 -38.66 -14.05 -16.05
CA SER A 263 -39.43 -13.25 -17.04
C SER A 263 -39.48 -11.73 -16.84
N LYS A 264 -38.34 -11.08 -17.08
CA LYS A 264 -38.22 -9.87 -17.92
C LYS A 264 -36.74 -9.51 -18.02
N LYS A 265 -36.30 -9.16 -19.23
CA LYS A 265 -34.97 -8.61 -19.49
C LYS A 265 -34.70 -7.51 -18.45
N PRO A 266 -33.73 -7.66 -17.52
CA PRO A 266 -33.49 -6.62 -16.53
C PRO A 266 -33.15 -5.34 -17.31
N PRO A 267 -33.74 -4.18 -16.93
CA PRO A 267 -33.41 -2.93 -17.58
C PRO A 267 -31.89 -2.72 -17.47
N ALA A 268 -31.31 -2.04 -18.48
CA ALA A 268 -29.92 -1.63 -18.45
C ALA A 268 -29.69 -0.72 -17.24
N GLN A 269 -29.37 -1.32 -16.10
CA GLN A 269 -29.00 -0.62 -14.89
C GLN A 269 -27.48 -0.62 -14.84
N GLN A 270 -26.91 0.53 -14.48
CA GLN A 270 -25.49 0.67 -14.18
C GLN A 270 -25.14 -0.43 -13.15
N GLY A 271 -24.45 -1.48 -13.60
CA GLY A 271 -24.16 -2.63 -12.76
C GLY A 271 -23.17 -2.25 -11.67
N ILE A 272 -23.18 -2.95 -10.54
CA ILE A 272 -22.14 -2.80 -9.51
C ILE A 272 -20.72 -2.90 -10.10
N GLY A 273 -20.55 -3.72 -11.14
CA GLY A 273 -19.29 -3.81 -11.89
C GLY A 273 -18.88 -2.47 -12.52
N GLU A 274 -19.82 -1.73 -13.10
CA GLU A 274 -19.56 -0.40 -13.67
C GLU A 274 -19.24 0.62 -12.59
N ALA A 275 -19.97 0.61 -11.47
CA ALA A 275 -19.68 1.48 -10.33
C ALA A 275 -18.26 1.25 -9.78
N LEU A 276 -17.86 -0.01 -9.62
CA LEU A 276 -16.51 -0.37 -9.18
C LEU A 276 -15.44 0.04 -10.21
N ARG A 277 -15.70 -0.14 -11.51
CA ARG A 277 -14.77 0.29 -12.58
C ARG A 277 -14.58 1.80 -12.59
N MET A 278 -15.67 2.58 -12.47
CA MET A 278 -15.58 4.04 -12.39
C MET A 278 -14.73 4.48 -11.19
N VAL A 279 -14.96 3.90 -10.01
CA VAL A 279 -14.18 4.24 -8.80
C VAL A 279 -12.70 3.86 -8.96
N VAL A 280 -12.41 2.71 -9.59
CA VAL A 280 -11.03 2.31 -9.90
C VAL A 280 -10.39 3.28 -10.89
N GLU A 281 -11.10 3.69 -11.95
CA GLU A 281 -10.60 4.64 -12.96
C GLU A 281 -10.31 6.01 -12.36
N GLU A 282 -11.20 6.51 -11.49
CA GLU A 282 -10.96 7.73 -10.72
C GLU A 282 -9.71 7.61 -9.85
N LEU A 283 -9.59 6.51 -9.09
CA LEU A 283 -8.45 6.27 -8.20
C LEU A 283 -7.13 6.13 -8.98
N GLU A 284 -7.14 5.51 -10.16
CA GLU A 284 -5.95 5.37 -11.00
C GLU A 284 -5.49 6.69 -11.63
N ALA A 285 -6.46 7.55 -11.96
CA ALA A 285 -6.22 8.88 -12.53
C ALA A 285 -5.70 9.90 -11.50
N GLU A 286 -5.89 9.64 -10.19
CA GLU A 286 -5.32 10.47 -9.13
C GLU A 286 -3.79 10.54 -9.21
N GLU A 287 -3.23 11.60 -8.62
CA GLU A 287 -1.79 11.69 -8.40
C GLU A 287 -1.40 10.73 -7.26
N TRP A 288 -0.51 9.78 -7.56
CA TRP A 288 0.09 8.88 -6.57
C TRP A 288 1.54 9.29 -6.31
N GLY A 289 2.06 8.84 -5.18
CA GLY A 289 3.36 9.22 -4.69
C GLY A 289 3.28 10.38 -3.71
N LEU A 290 4.21 10.38 -2.77
CA LEU A 290 4.38 11.45 -1.81
C LEU A 290 5.27 12.53 -2.41
N ARG A 291 4.95 13.80 -2.11
CA ARG A 291 5.87 14.90 -2.37
C ARG A 291 6.90 14.93 -1.26
N LEU A 292 8.15 15.16 -1.62
CA LEU A 292 9.25 15.18 -0.66
C LEU A 292 9.08 16.28 0.40
N GLU A 293 8.47 17.41 0.01
CA GLU A 293 8.19 18.55 0.89
C GLU A 293 7.22 18.18 2.02
N ASP A 294 6.19 17.38 1.72
CA ASP A 294 5.17 16.95 2.68
C ASP A 294 5.72 15.92 3.67
N ALA A 295 6.76 15.18 3.28
CA ALA A 295 7.37 14.12 4.09
C ALA A 295 8.35 14.64 5.17
N ARG A 296 8.76 15.92 5.09
CA ARG A 296 9.75 16.54 5.99
C ARG A 296 9.15 17.49 7.04
N MET A 297 7.84 17.75 6.99
CA MET A 297 7.10 18.51 8.00
C MET A 297 6.68 17.62 9.17
#